data_AF-Q799V7-F1
#
_entry.id   AF-Q799V7-F1
#
_cell.length_a   1.000
_cell.length_b   1.000
_cell.length_c   1.000
_cell.angle_alpha   90.00
_cell.angle_beta   90.00
_cell.angle_gamma   90.00
#
_symmetry.space_group_name_H-M   'P 1'
#
loop_
_entity.id
_entity.type
_entity.pdbx_description
1 polymer ?
#
loop_
_entity_poly.entity_id
_entity_poly.type
_entity_poly.pdbx_seq_one_letter_code
_entity_poly.pdbx_strand_id
1 'polypeptide(L)' 'MRKLLASLALASLVATPVWAATQTVTLAVPGMTCAACPITVKTALTKVDGVTKAEVSFENREAIVTFDDTKTNALA' A
#
# COMPACT_ATOMS: atom_id res chain seq x y z
N MET A 1 24.46 30.80 -44.49
CA MET A 1 24.54 29.49 -45.17
C MET A 1 24.34 28.41 -44.12
N ARG A 2 23.17 27.75 -44.17
CA ARG A 2 23.01 26.33 -44.56
C ARG A 2 23.57 25.41 -43.47
N LYS A 3 22.84 24.50 -42.87
CA LYS A 3 21.57 23.83 -43.17
C LYS A 3 21.27 23.08 -41.86
N LEU A 4 20.08 23.21 -41.29
CA LEU A 4 18.95 22.33 -41.57
C LEU A 4 19.24 20.86 -41.23
N LEU A 5 18.30 20.27 -40.49
CA LEU A 5 18.00 18.84 -40.34
C LEU A 5 18.78 18.16 -39.21
N ALA A 6 18.21 17.34 -38.35
CA ALA A 6 16.86 16.79 -38.28
C ALA A 6 16.75 16.04 -36.94
N SER A 7 15.59 16.15 -36.31
CA SER A 7 14.93 15.08 -35.56
C SER A 7 15.76 13.86 -35.14
N LEU A 8 15.97 13.71 -33.83
CA LEU A 8 15.69 12.45 -33.16
C LEU A 8 14.85 12.73 -31.92
N ALA A 9 13.57 12.99 -32.15
CA ALA A 9 12.56 12.56 -31.21
C ALA A 9 12.69 11.04 -31.11
N LEU A 10 12.95 10.48 -29.93
CA LEU A 10 12.39 9.19 -29.53
C LEU A 10 12.50 9.08 -28.01
N ALA A 11 11.39 9.40 -27.36
CA ALA A 11 10.86 8.72 -26.19
C ALA A 11 11.87 7.99 -25.27
N SER A 12 12.28 8.63 -24.20
CA SER A 12 12.33 7.96 -22.90
C SER A 12 11.14 8.45 -22.06
N LEU A 13 9.95 8.22 -22.63
CA LEU A 13 8.69 8.25 -21.90
C LEU A 13 8.72 7.11 -20.87
N VAL A 14 8.62 7.50 -19.60
CA VAL A 14 8.05 6.72 -18.50
C VAL A 14 8.84 5.48 -18.07
N ALA A 15 9.91 5.69 -17.30
CA ALA A 15 10.33 4.72 -16.28
C ALA A 15 10.11 5.30 -14.88
N THR A 16 9.00 6.00 -14.67
CA THR A 16 8.46 6.09 -13.31
C THR A 16 7.71 4.79 -13.07
N PRO A 17 8.09 3.95 -12.11
CA PRO A 17 7.20 2.90 -11.64
C PRO A 17 6.04 3.60 -10.91
N VAL A 18 5.07 4.12 -11.67
CA VAL A 18 3.81 4.69 -11.14
C VAL A 18 2.83 3.55 -10.82
N TRP A 19 3.33 2.35 -10.51
CA TRP A 19 2.46 1.16 -10.34
C TRP A 19 2.68 0.42 -9.02
N ALA A 20 3.53 0.93 -8.13
CA ALA A 20 3.56 0.52 -6.72
C ALA A 20 3.01 1.68 -5.88
N ALA A 21 1.68 1.79 -5.84
CA ALA A 21 1.01 2.75 -4.97
C ALA A 21 0.82 2.08 -3.62
N THR A 22 1.51 2.60 -2.59
CA THR A 22 1.22 2.19 -1.22
C THR A 22 -0.20 2.62 -0.88
N GLN A 23 -1.09 1.66 -0.64
CA GLN A 23 -2.47 1.91 -0.28
C GLN A 23 -2.61 1.91 1.23
N THR A 24 -3.49 2.78 1.74
CA THR A 24 -3.90 2.74 3.15
C THR A 24 -5.40 2.49 3.23
N VAL A 25 -5.78 1.47 4.00
CA VAL A 25 -7.17 1.07 4.19
C VAL A 25 -7.50 1.01 5.67
N THR A 26 -8.75 1.29 6.00
CA THR A 26 -9.31 1.10 7.33
C THR A 26 -10.21 -0.13 7.31
N LEU A 27 -9.84 -1.13 8.09
CA LEU A 27 -10.55 -2.39 8.23
C LEU A 27 -11.36 -2.36 9.53
N ALA A 28 -12.67 -2.59 9.44
CA ALA A 28 -13.48 -2.80 10.63
C ALA A 28 -13.23 -4.21 11.20
N VAL A 29 -12.94 -4.30 12.50
CA VAL A 29 -12.65 -5.57 13.20
C VAL A 29 -13.68 -5.78 14.32
N PRO A 30 -14.91 -6.26 13.98
CA PRO A 30 -16.00 -6.38 14.95
C PRO A 30 -15.70 -7.37 16.08
N GLY A 31 -14.81 -8.35 15.87
CA GLY A 31 -14.43 -9.38 16.83
C GLY A 31 -13.36 -8.98 17.86
N MET A 32 -12.96 -7.71 17.92
CA MET A 32 -11.93 -7.22 18.85
C MET A 32 -12.49 -7.05 20.27
N THR A 33 -12.76 -8.16 20.98
CA THR A 33 -13.45 -8.16 22.29
C THR A 33 -12.55 -8.50 23.49
N CYS A 34 -11.31 -8.96 23.26
CA CYS A 34 -10.35 -9.26 24.31
C CYS A 34 -9.23 -8.23 24.34
N ALA A 35 -8.69 -7.93 25.52
CA ALA A 35 -7.55 -7.02 25.72
C ALA A 35 -6.30 -7.43 24.93
N ALA A 36 -6.16 -8.72 24.59
CA ALA A 36 -5.07 -9.22 23.77
C ALA A 36 -5.35 -9.14 22.25
N CYS A 37 -6.60 -8.98 21.83
CA CYS A 37 -6.98 -8.96 20.40
C CYS A 37 -6.22 -7.91 19.58
N PRO A 38 -6.03 -6.64 20.04
CA PRO A 38 -5.31 -5.63 19.26
C PRO A 38 -3.88 -6.06 18.94
N ILE A 39 -3.20 -6.71 19.89
CA ILE A 39 -1.83 -7.20 19.73
C ILE A 39 -1.81 -8.30 18.68
N THR A 40 -2.69 -9.30 18.81
CA THR A 40 -2.77 -10.43 17.88
C THR A 40 -3.09 -9.97 16.46
N VAL A 41 -4.07 -9.07 16.28
CA VAL A 41 -4.47 -8.52 14.98
C VAL A 41 -3.31 -7.74 14.37
N LYS A 42 -2.66 -6.85 15.13
CA LYS A 42 -1.49 -6.10 14.65
C LYS A 42 -0.37 -7.05 14.21
N THR A 43 -0.02 -8.04 15.03
CA THR A 43 1.03 -9.01 14.69
C THR A 43 0.68 -9.81 13.43
N ALA A 44 -0.58 -10.22 13.26
CA ALA A 44 -1.01 -10.92 12.06
C ALA A 44 -0.86 -10.04 10.81
N LEU A 45 -1.32 -8.79 10.86
CA LEU A 45 -1.23 -7.84 9.74
C LEU A 45 0.21 -7.52 9.37
N THR A 46 1.11 -7.34 10.34
CA THR A 46 2.53 -7.08 10.06
C THR A 46 3.29 -8.26 9.43
N LYS A 47 2.73 -9.47 9.49
CA LYS A 47 3.33 -10.67 8.88
C LYS A 47 2.89 -10.87 7.42
N VAL A 48 1.89 -10.12 6.96
CA VAL A 48 1.43 -10.19 5.57
C VAL A 48 2.48 -9.54 4.68
N ASP A 49 2.92 -10.26 3.64
CA ASP A 49 3.90 -9.73 2.71
C ASP A 49 3.30 -8.54 1.93
N GLY A 50 4.07 -7.46 1.83
CA GLY A 50 3.61 -6.17 1.30
C GLY A 50 3.05 -5.20 2.33
N VAL A 51 2.76 -5.60 3.57
CA VAL A 51 2.34 -4.65 4.62
C VAL A 51 3.55 -3.87 5.12
N THR A 52 3.49 -2.55 5.03
CA THR A 52 4.54 -1.63 5.51
C THR A 52 4.21 -1.04 6.87
N LYS A 53 2.92 -0.86 7.18
CA LYS A 53 2.46 -0.33 8.47
C LYS A 53 1.11 -0.95 8.85
N ALA A 54 0.94 -1.25 10.14
CA ALA A 54 -0.34 -1.65 10.70
C ALA A 54 -0.56 -1.00 12.06
N GLU A 55 -1.67 -0.32 12.20
CA GLU A 55 -2.14 0.33 13.42
C GLU A 55 -3.51 -0.23 13.78
N VAL A 56 -3.76 -0.50 15.05
CA VAL A 56 -5.02 -1.10 15.50
C VAL A 56 -5.55 -0.27 16.66
N SER A 57 -6.81 0.18 16.53
CA SER A 57 -7.54 0.92 17.55
C SER A 57 -8.59 0.02 18.19
N PHE A 58 -8.42 -0.27 19.49
CA PHE A 58 -9.41 -1.02 20.25
C PHE A 58 -10.68 -0.20 20.50
N GLU A 59 -10.55 1.12 20.72
CA GLU A 59 -11.68 2.03 20.96
C GLU A 59 -12.60 2.10 19.75
N ASN A 60 -12.03 2.25 18.55
CA ASN A 60 -12.80 2.37 17.32
C ASN A 60 -13.11 0.99 16.69
N ARG A 61 -12.51 -0.09 17.20
CA ARG A 61 -12.58 -1.45 16.63
C ARG A 61 -12.15 -1.48 15.16
N GLU A 62 -11.09 -0.76 14.85
CA GLU A 62 -10.58 -0.58 13.49
C GLU A 62 -9.10 -0.93 13.41
N ALA A 63 -8.66 -1.39 12.24
CA ALA A 63 -7.26 -1.58 11.90
C ALA A 63 -6.92 -0.78 10.65
N ILE A 64 -5.99 0.16 10.77
CA ILE A 64 -5.47 0.96 9.66
C ILE A 64 -4.22 0.25 9.15
N VAL A 65 -4.23 -0.13 7.87
CA VAL A 65 -3.15 -0.90 7.26
C VAL A 65 -2.66 -0.18 6.02
N THR A 66 -1.35 0.03 5.98
CA THR A 66 -0.64 0.56 4.81
C THR A 66 0.13 -0.57 4.15
N PHE A 67 -0.18 -0.87 2.90
CA PHE A 67 0.40 -1.99 2.15
C PHE A 67 0.74 -1.62 0.72
N ASP A 68 1.63 -2.40 0.11
CA ASP A 68 1.98 -2.32 -1.30
C ASP A 68 0.98 -3.14 -2.13
N ASP A 69 0.19 -2.46 -2.95
CA ASP A 69 -0.85 -3.06 -3.80
C ASP A 69 -0.30 -4.01 -4.87
N THR A 70 1.02 -3.99 -5.12
CA THR A 70 1.68 -4.96 -6.01
C THR A 70 1.93 -6.31 -5.36
N LYS A 71 1.90 -6.37 -4.03
CA LYS A 71 2.24 -7.56 -3.23
C LYS A 71 1.06 -8.14 -2.45
N THR A 72 0.09 -7.30 -2.09
CA THR A 72 -1.06 -7.66 -1.26
C THR A 72 -2.26 -6.81 -1.63
N ASN A 73 -3.47 -7.33 -1.42
CA ASN A 73 -4.71 -6.55 -1.54
C ASN A 73 -5.51 -6.60 -0.22
N ALA A 74 -6.46 -5.68 -0.06
CA ALA A 74 -7.34 -5.61 1.12
C ALA A 74 -8.81 -5.96 0.82
N LEU A 75 -9.11 -6.33 -0.43
CA LEU A 75 -10.44 -6.70 -0.91
C LEU A 75 -10.44 -8.19 -1.23
N ALA A 76 -11.15 -8.97 -0.41
CA ALA A 76 -11.54 -10.35 -0.68
C ALA A 76 -13.04 -10.42 -0.96
#